data_AF-A0A8S2XLX2-F1
#
_entry.id   AF-A0A8S2XLX2-F1
#
_cell.length_a   1.000
_cell.length_b   1.000
_cell.length_c   1.000
_cell.angle_alpha   90.00
_cell.angle_beta   90.00
_cell.angle_gamma   90.00
#
_symmetry.space_group_name_H-M   'P 1'
#
loop_
_entity.id
_entity.type
_entity.pdbx_description
1 polymer ?
#
loop_
_entity_poly.entity_id
_entity_poly.type
_entity_poly.pdbx_seq_one_letter_code
_entity_poly.pdbx_strand_id
1 'polypeptide(L)'
;MLYAKKIEDESSTLNLVVDFDLNVIDLKRSITFPKIYNQFQKTKCKIYEPLENNLKKGSIVTLHYRIPDADQVQIRLDSEYQPEVDYENDIVKCQIIVPKENIIIMASYKGETSFQPLIEYTFKLFMNNSC
;
A
#
# COMPACT_ATOMS: atom_id res chain seq x y z
N MET A 1 -6.62 -12.30 19.01
CA MET A 1 -6.64 -13.12 17.78
C MET A 1 -7.79 -12.60 16.94
N LEU A 2 -7.54 -12.06 15.75
CA LEU A 2 -8.60 -11.60 14.82
C LEU A 2 -8.89 -12.73 13.85
N TYR A 3 -10.17 -13.05 13.63
CA TYR A 3 -10.61 -13.97 12.60
C TYR A 3 -11.87 -13.43 11.95
N ALA A 4 -12.05 -13.73 10.67
CA ALA A 4 -13.29 -13.45 9.95
C ALA A 4 -14.12 -14.72 9.90
N LYS A 5 -15.43 -14.61 10.13
CA LYS A 5 -16.37 -15.74 10.14
C LYS A 5 -17.61 -15.35 9.35
N LYS A 6 -18.18 -16.31 8.61
CA LYS A 6 -19.50 -16.12 7.99
C LYS A 6 -20.56 -16.20 9.07
N ILE A 7 -21.56 -15.32 9.00
CA ILE A 7 -22.67 -15.26 9.97
C ILE A 7 -23.39 -16.62 10.10
N GLU A 8 -23.37 -17.45 9.06
CA GLU A 8 -24.01 -18.76 9.00
C GLU A 8 -23.27 -19.88 9.78
N ASP A 9 -22.03 -19.68 10.21
CA ASP A 9 -21.32 -20.69 11.01
C ASP A 9 -21.75 -20.57 12.49
N GLU A 10 -22.41 -21.57 13.07
CA GLU A 10 -22.91 -21.52 14.46
C GLU A 10 -21.89 -22.00 15.52
N SER A 11 -20.63 -22.23 15.16
CA SER A 11 -19.65 -22.77 16.13
C SER A 11 -18.84 -21.67 16.86
N SER A 12 -18.89 -21.73 18.20
CA SER A 12 -18.11 -21.02 19.22
C SER A 12 -18.63 -19.65 19.72
N THR A 13 -19.03 -19.64 20.99
CA THR A 13 -19.22 -18.48 21.88
C THR A 13 -17.85 -18.03 22.41
N LEU A 14 -17.26 -17.02 21.78
CA LEU A 14 -16.07 -16.34 22.32
C LEU A 14 -16.52 -15.04 23.00
N ASN A 15 -16.16 -14.86 24.28
CA ASN A 15 -16.68 -13.78 25.14
C ASN A 15 -16.12 -12.37 24.84
N LEU A 16 -15.31 -12.21 23.80
CA LEU A 16 -14.72 -10.93 23.39
C LEU A 16 -14.58 -10.91 21.86
N VAL A 17 -15.70 -10.82 21.16
CA VAL A 17 -15.73 -10.62 19.71
C VAL A 17 -16.14 -9.18 19.44
N VAL A 18 -15.32 -8.46 18.69
CA VAL A 18 -15.76 -7.21 18.06
C VAL A 18 -16.44 -7.62 16.77
N ASP A 19 -17.77 -7.48 16.72
CA ASP A 19 -18.54 -7.74 15.51
C ASP A 19 -18.44 -6.55 14.55
N PHE A 20 -18.13 -6.88 13.30
CA PHE A 20 -18.13 -5.93 12.20
C PHE A 20 -19.18 -6.38 11.18
N ASP A 21 -20.34 -5.73 11.17
CA ASP A 21 -21.37 -5.96 10.18
C ASP A 21 -20.97 -5.32 8.84
N LEU A 22 -20.50 -6.16 7.91
CA LEU A 22 -20.16 -5.74 6.57
C LEU A 22 -21.36 -5.90 5.63
N ASN A 23 -22.23 -4.88 5.59
CA ASN A 23 -23.37 -4.86 4.68
C ASN A 23 -22.97 -4.33 3.28
N VAL A 24 -22.41 -5.21 2.44
CA VAL A 24 -22.08 -4.87 1.04
C VAL A 24 -23.26 -5.19 0.13
N ILE A 25 -24.03 -4.16 -0.22
CA ILE A 25 -25.23 -4.28 -1.06
C ILE A 25 -24.85 -4.29 -2.55
N ASP A 26 -23.74 -3.61 -2.91
CA ASP A 26 -23.23 -3.52 -4.28
C ASP A 26 -21.69 -3.62 -4.31
N LEU A 27 -21.15 -4.68 -4.92
CA LEU A 27 -19.72 -4.83 -5.21
C LEU A 27 -19.32 -3.90 -6.36
N LYS A 28 -18.94 -2.66 -6.06
CA LYS A 28 -18.65 -1.63 -7.07
C LYS A 28 -17.43 -1.88 -7.97
N ARG A 29 -16.47 -2.73 -7.57
CA ARG A 29 -15.40 -3.32 -8.40
C ARG A 29 -14.51 -4.22 -7.56
N SER A 30 -13.82 -5.16 -8.22
CA SER A 30 -12.67 -5.84 -7.60
C SER A 30 -11.56 -4.82 -7.33
N ILE A 31 -11.05 -4.79 -6.10
CA ILE A 31 -9.92 -3.95 -5.69
C ILE A 31 -8.72 -4.86 -5.53
N THR A 32 -7.60 -4.44 -6.12
CA THR A 32 -6.28 -5.03 -5.87
C THR A 32 -5.52 -4.07 -4.96
N PHE A 33 -4.86 -4.61 -3.93
CA PHE A 33 -4.03 -3.83 -3.03
C PHE A 33 -2.57 -3.85 -3.50
N PRO A 34 -1.78 -2.82 -3.16
CA PRO A 34 -0.34 -2.87 -3.38
C PRO A 34 0.27 -4.02 -2.56
N LYS A 35 1.39 -4.51 -3.04
CA LYS A 35 2.18 -5.49 -2.31
C LYS A 35 2.88 -4.80 -1.15
N ILE A 36 2.70 -5.32 0.06
CA ILE A 36 3.41 -4.84 1.26
C ILE A 36 4.51 -5.83 1.65
N TYR A 37 5.63 -5.30 2.13
CA TYR A 37 6.76 -6.09 2.59
C TYR A 37 6.74 -6.27 4.11
N ASN A 38 7.49 -7.23 4.62
CA ASN A 38 7.56 -7.50 6.06
C ASN A 38 7.94 -6.27 6.89
N GLN A 39 8.81 -5.40 6.35
CA GLN A 39 9.23 -4.19 7.04
C GLN A 39 8.04 -3.24 7.28
N PHE A 40 7.12 -3.10 6.31
CA PHE A 40 5.91 -2.29 6.46
C PHE A 40 5.09 -2.70 7.70
N GLN A 41 4.94 -4.01 7.93
CA GLN A 41 4.20 -4.52 9.08
C GLN A 41 4.96 -4.33 10.39
N LYS A 42 6.27 -4.60 10.38
CA LYS A 42 7.15 -4.46 11.57
C LYS A 42 7.17 -3.03 12.10
N THR A 43 7.23 -2.05 11.21
CA THR A 43 7.30 -0.63 11.56
C THR A 43 5.93 0.04 11.62
N LYS A 44 4.84 -0.73 11.52
CA LYS A 44 3.46 -0.25 11.65
C LYS A 44 3.15 0.90 10.69
N CYS A 45 3.66 0.80 9.46
CA CYS A 45 3.36 1.74 8.39
C CYS A 45 1.85 1.76 8.09
N LYS A 46 1.38 2.87 7.51
CA LYS A 46 0.00 3.02 7.06
C LYS A 46 -0.06 3.62 5.66
N ILE A 47 -1.01 3.13 4.87
CA ILE A 47 -1.38 3.72 3.59
C ILE A 47 -2.61 4.60 3.82
N TYR A 48 -2.49 5.89 3.52
CA TYR A 48 -3.64 6.78 3.46
C TYR A 48 -4.18 6.81 2.03
N GLU A 49 -3.31 6.98 1.03
CA GLU A 49 -3.66 6.90 -0.39
C GLU A 49 -2.41 6.69 -1.28
N PRO A 50 -2.55 6.04 -2.45
CA PRO A 50 -3.74 5.31 -2.90
C PRO A 50 -3.82 3.93 -2.23
N LEU A 51 -5.02 3.50 -1.84
CA LEU A 51 -5.21 2.14 -1.28
C LEU A 51 -5.22 1.06 -2.37
N GLU A 52 -5.50 1.45 -3.60
CA GLU A 52 -5.66 0.53 -4.72
C GLU A 52 -4.43 0.48 -5.62
N ASN A 53 -4.18 -0.70 -6.16
CA ASN A 53 -3.08 -0.95 -7.09
C ASN A 53 -3.42 -0.57 -8.54
N ASN A 54 -4.70 -0.37 -8.86
CA ASN A 54 -5.17 -0.04 -10.20
C ASN A 54 -5.01 1.46 -10.51
N LEU A 55 -3.77 1.94 -10.57
CA LEU A 55 -3.45 3.32 -10.92
C LEU A 55 -3.36 3.48 -12.44
N LYS A 56 -3.90 4.58 -12.97
CA LYS A 56 -3.87 4.86 -14.42
C LYS A 56 -2.49 5.39 -14.81
N LYS A 57 -1.76 4.69 -15.68
CA LYS A 57 -0.48 5.14 -16.25
C LYS A 57 -0.57 6.57 -16.79
N GLY A 58 0.43 7.40 -16.46
CA GLY A 58 0.51 8.80 -16.88
C GLY A 58 -0.46 9.74 -16.16
N SER A 59 -1.32 9.24 -15.28
CA SER A 59 -2.12 10.11 -14.41
C SER A 59 -1.29 10.64 -13.25
N ILE A 60 -1.73 11.74 -12.65
CA ILE A 60 -1.15 12.27 -11.42
C ILE A 60 -1.88 11.64 -10.24
N VAL A 61 -1.13 11.10 -9.29
CA VAL A 61 -1.66 10.52 -8.07
C VAL A 61 -0.93 11.09 -6.86
N THR A 62 -1.66 11.24 -5.75
CA THR A 62 -1.07 11.55 -4.45
C THR A 62 -0.64 10.26 -3.79
N LEU A 63 0.63 10.20 -3.39
CA LEU A 63 1.18 9.22 -2.49
C LEU A 63 1.15 9.80 -1.09
N HIS A 64 0.46 9.15 -0.16
CA HIS A 64 0.33 9.61 1.22
C HIS A 64 0.41 8.43 2.18
N TYR A 65 1.49 8.41 2.97
CA TYR A 65 1.82 7.29 3.85
C TYR A 65 2.25 7.79 5.21
N ARG A 66 2.05 6.93 6.22
CA ARG A 66 2.78 7.03 7.48
C ARG A 66 3.88 5.97 7.51
N ILE A 67 5.12 6.40 7.69
CA ILE A 67 6.30 5.54 7.81
C ILE A 67 7.01 5.93 9.12
N PRO A 68 6.66 5.29 10.25
CA PRO A 68 7.22 5.65 11.55
C PRO A 68 8.72 5.39 11.64
N ASP A 69 9.45 6.28 12.32
CA ASP A 69 10.85 6.11 12.71
C ASP A 69 11.85 5.94 11.53
N ALA A 70 11.43 6.20 10.30
CA ALA A 70 12.33 6.22 9.16
C ALA A 70 13.30 7.40 9.28
N ASP A 71 14.56 7.19 8.90
CA ASP A 71 15.58 8.23 8.80
C ASP A 71 15.49 8.91 7.42
N GLN A 72 15.31 8.10 6.37
CA GLN A 72 15.09 8.57 5.01
C GLN A 72 14.04 7.72 4.30
N VAL A 73 13.33 8.35 3.37
CA VAL A 73 12.38 7.69 2.47
C VAL A 73 12.81 7.92 1.04
N GLN A 74 12.72 6.88 0.22
CA GLN A 74 12.92 6.96 -1.22
C GLN A 74 11.73 6.39 -1.97
N ILE A 75 11.41 7.01 -3.10
CA ILE A 75 10.39 6.54 -4.03
C ILE A 75 11.09 6.24 -5.34
N ARG A 76 10.98 4.99 -5.79
CA ARG A 76 11.45 4.56 -7.11
C ARG A 76 10.25 4.45 -8.05
N LEU A 77 10.35 5.13 -9.19
CA LEU A 77 9.40 5.08 -10.30
C LEU A 77 10.07 4.35 -11.47
N ASP A 78 9.60 3.15 -11.78
CA ASP A 78 10.28 2.23 -12.70
C ASP A 78 11.75 1.99 -12.28
N SER A 79 12.71 2.52 -13.05
CA SER A 79 14.16 2.40 -12.80
C SER A 79 14.78 3.68 -12.22
N GLU A 80 13.99 4.72 -12.00
CA GLU A 80 14.47 6.04 -11.59
C GLU A 80 14.06 6.37 -10.15
N TYR A 81 14.96 7.02 -9.41
CA TYR A 81 14.66 7.51 -8.06
C TYR A 81 14.13 8.94 -8.14
N GLN A 82 13.09 9.22 -7.36
CA GLN A 82 12.67 10.60 -7.12
C GLN A 82 13.78 11.33 -6.34
N PRO A 83 14.19 12.53 -6.78
CA PRO A 83 15.34 13.24 -6.22
C PRO A 83 15.11 13.72 -4.78
N GLU A 84 13.86 14.01 -4.42
CA GLU A 84 13.51 14.47 -3.08
C GLU A 84 12.11 13.97 -2.72
N VAL A 85 11.96 13.54 -1.46
CA VAL A 85 10.69 13.08 -0.91
C VAL A 85 10.50 13.81 0.40
N ASP A 86 9.50 14.70 0.45
CA ASP A 86 9.11 15.39 1.67
C ASP A 86 8.67 14.35 2.71
N TYR A 87 9.44 14.28 3.79
CA TYR A 87 9.20 13.38 4.90
C TYR A 87 9.30 14.15 6.23
N GLU A 88 8.16 14.35 6.88
CA GLU A 88 8.06 15.11 8.13
C GLU A 88 7.05 14.44 9.06
N ASN A 89 7.36 14.35 10.36
CA ASN A 89 6.45 13.80 11.39
C ASN A 89 5.93 12.39 11.06
N ASP A 90 6.80 11.48 10.59
CA ASP A 90 6.46 10.15 10.06
C ASP A 90 5.61 10.15 8.78
N ILE A 91 5.36 11.29 8.15
CA ILE A 91 4.46 11.40 7.00
C ILE A 91 5.25 11.64 5.72
N VAL A 92 4.92 10.85 4.70
CA VAL A 92 5.30 11.10 3.32
C VAL A 92 4.06 11.55 2.58
N LYS A 93 4.11 12.70 1.91
CA LYS A 93 3.03 13.16 1.04
C LYS A 93 3.56 13.87 -0.20
N CYS A 94 3.42 13.25 -1.36
CA CYS A 94 3.87 13.83 -2.62
C CYS A 94 2.95 13.47 -3.78
N GLN A 95 3.01 14.25 -4.86
CA GLN A 95 2.36 13.91 -6.12
C GLN A 95 3.38 13.32 -7.08
N ILE A 96 2.99 12.27 -7.79
CA ILE A 96 3.80 11.68 -8.85
C ILE A 96 2.98 11.52 -10.12
N ILE A 97 3.68 11.39 -11.25
CA ILE A 97 3.09 10.84 -12.47
C ILE A 97 3.24 9.32 -12.39
N VAL A 98 2.14 8.58 -12.50
CA VAL A 98 2.13 7.11 -12.46
C VAL A 98 3.02 6.57 -13.59
N PRO A 99 4.08 5.81 -13.26
CA PRO A 99 5.06 5.35 -14.23
C PRO A 99 4.54 4.14 -15.01
N LYS A 100 5.39 3.50 -15.83
CA LYS A 100 4.92 2.47 -16.77
C LYS A 100 4.79 1.09 -16.11
N GLU A 101 5.66 0.77 -15.18
CA GLU A 101 5.87 -0.59 -14.67
C GLU A 101 5.53 -0.66 -13.18
N ASN A 102 6.22 0.13 -12.35
CA ASN A 102 6.04 0.05 -10.91
C ASN A 102 6.35 1.35 -10.14
N ILE A 103 5.80 1.41 -8.93
CA ILE A 103 6.17 2.38 -7.90
C ILE A 103 6.63 1.58 -6.70
N ILE A 104 7.81 1.88 -6.17
CA ILE A 104 8.32 1.21 -4.96
C ILE A 104 8.69 2.26 -3.93
N ILE A 105 8.07 2.17 -2.76
CA ILE A 105 8.31 3.02 -1.61
C ILE A 105 9.24 2.28 -0.67
N MET A 106 10.34 2.93 -0.31
CA MET A 106 11.41 2.34 0.48
C MET A 106 11.79 3.29 1.62
N ALA A 107 12.29 2.75 2.72
CA ALA A 107 12.82 3.55 3.81
C ALA A 107 14.11 2.95 4.36
N SER A 108 14.99 3.81 4.86
CA SER A 108 16.09 3.43 5.73
C SER A 108 15.76 3.82 7.17
N TYR A 109 16.28 3.05 8.12
CA TYR A 109 16.11 3.29 9.54
C TYR A 109 17.47 3.53 10.20
N LYS A 110 17.46 4.14 11.38
CA LYS A 110 18.69 4.47 12.10
C LYS A 110 19.59 3.26 12.28
N GLY A 111 20.82 3.34 11.76
CA GLY A 111 21.83 2.28 11.84
C GLY A 111 21.78 1.27 10.68
N GLU A 112 20.85 1.42 9.74
CA GLU A 112 20.80 0.62 8.51
C GLU A 112 21.55 1.33 7.38
N THR A 113 22.27 0.56 6.55
CA THR A 113 23.03 1.06 5.40
C THR A 113 22.27 0.94 4.07
N SER A 114 21.08 0.33 4.09
CA SER A 114 20.32 0.02 2.88
C SER A 114 18.85 0.37 3.05
N PHE A 115 18.24 0.81 1.95
CA PHE A 115 16.81 1.03 1.88
C PHE A 115 16.07 -0.30 1.82
N GLN A 116 15.08 -0.45 2.69
CA GLN A 116 14.19 -1.60 2.71
C GLN A 116 12.89 -1.26 1.96
N PRO A 117 12.42 -2.12 1.03
CA PRO A 117 11.14 -1.91 0.40
C PRO A 117 10.01 -2.08 1.40
N LEU A 118 9.01 -1.20 1.30
CA LEU A 118 7.83 -1.18 2.17
C LEU A 118 6.58 -1.51 1.38
N ILE A 119 6.39 -0.87 0.23
CA ILE A 119 5.19 -0.96 -0.60
C ILE A 119 5.62 -1.01 -2.07
N GLU A 120 4.97 -1.85 -2.85
CA GLU A 120 5.14 -1.94 -4.30
C GLU A 120 3.78 -1.91 -5.01
N TYR A 121 3.63 -0.97 -5.95
CA TYR A 121 2.54 -0.95 -6.91
C TYR A 121 3.06 -1.50 -8.22
N THR A 122 2.38 -2.49 -8.79
CA THR A 122 2.76 -3.08 -10.08
C THR A 122 1.62 -2.93 -11.08
N PHE A 123 1.93 -2.35 -12.24
CA PHE A 123 0.95 -2.12 -13.28
C PHE A 123 1.04 -3.25 -14.31
N LYS A 124 -0.05 -4.02 -14.47
CA LYS A 124 -0.13 -4.99 -15.55
C LYS A 124 -0.28 -4.23 -16.86
N LEU A 125 0.60 -4.52 -17.82
CA LEU A 125 0.30 -4.27 -19.23
C LEU A 125 -0.89 -5.16 -19.58
N PHE A 126 -2.08 -4.57 -19.72
CA PHE A 126 -3.14 -5.22 -20.47
C PHE A 126 -2.63 -5.30 -21.91
N MET A 127 -2.05 -6.44 -22.27
CA MET A 127 -1.91 -6.79 -23.68
C MET A 127 -3.33 -6.99 -24.18
N ASN A 128 -3.82 -6.02 -24.95
CA ASN A 128 -5.01 -6.23 -25.77
C ASN A 128 -4.64 -7.32 -26.78
N ASN A 129 -4.97 -8.58 -26.47
CA ASN A 129 -5.05 -9.61 -27.47
C ASN A 129 -6.28 -9.31 -28.34
N SER A 130 -6.09 -8.45 -29.33
CA SER A 130 -7.04 -8.33 -30.44
C SER A 130 -6.91 -9.61 -31.28
N CYS A 131 -7.94 -10.45 -31.23
CA CYS A 131 -8.21 -11.45 -32.27
C CYS A 131 -8.62 -10.75 -33.56
#